data_AF-A0A7W6HGN1-F1
#
_entry.id   AF-A0A7W6HGN1-F1
#
_cell.length_a   1.000
_cell.length_b   1.000
_cell.length_c   1.000
_cell.angle_alpha   90.00
_cell.angle_beta   90.00
_cell.angle_gamma   90.00
#
_symmetry.space_group_name_H-M   'P 1'
#
loop_
_entity.id
_entity.type
_entity.pdbx_description
1 polymer ?
#
loop_
_entity_poly.entity_id
_entity_poly.type
_entity_poly.pdbx_seq_one_letter_code
_entity_poly.pdbx_strand_id
1 'polypeptide(L)'
;MSEKSDLRNLGLTPSRIFLMRRLNEGPEEDCVGLEMNEMTGRELQAADYLTGAKLAEVVRGWQMSFWYRLTPRGRQMLRMLSALGL
;
A
#
# COMPACT_ATOMS: atom_id res chain seq x y z
N MET A 1 -15.24 -2.40 -21.68
CA MET A 1 -13.96 -1.72 -21.38
C MET A 1 -13.23 -2.56 -20.35
N SER A 2 -11.96 -2.90 -20.60
CA SER A 2 -11.23 -3.89 -19.78
C SER A 2 -10.80 -3.27 -18.45
N GLU A 3 -11.14 -3.90 -17.32
CA GLU A 3 -10.84 -3.46 -15.94
C GLU A 3 -9.37 -3.12 -15.70
N LYS A 4 -8.45 -3.74 -16.46
CA LYS A 4 -7.01 -3.44 -16.44
C LYS A 4 -6.68 -2.00 -16.86
N SER A 5 -7.54 -1.37 -17.66
CA SER A 5 -7.36 0.01 -18.14
C SER A 5 -7.68 1.03 -17.06
N ASP A 6 -8.71 0.81 -16.25
CA ASP A 6 -9.13 1.76 -15.20
C ASP A 6 -8.14 1.79 -14.03
N LEU A 7 -7.48 0.66 -13.74
CA LEU A 7 -6.44 0.57 -12.71
C LEU A 7 -5.13 1.23 -13.12
N ARG A 8 -4.79 1.18 -14.41
CA ARG A 8 -3.69 1.97 -14.97
C ARG A 8 -3.99 3.46 -14.90
N ASN A 9 -5.25 3.86 -15.12
CA ASN A 9 -5.69 5.25 -14.98
C ASN A 9 -5.62 5.74 -13.51
N LEU A 10 -5.79 4.83 -12.55
CA LEU A 10 -5.52 5.07 -11.12
C LEU A 10 -4.04 4.92 -10.73
N GLY A 11 -3.17 4.58 -11.68
CA GLY A 11 -1.75 4.32 -11.46
C GLY A 11 -1.45 3.15 -10.52
N LEU A 12 -2.35 2.19 -10.34
CA LEU A 12 -2.11 1.01 -9.51
C LEU A 12 -1.48 -0.10 -10.35
N THR A 13 -0.14 -0.09 -10.41
CA THR A 13 0.65 -1.14 -11.07
C THR A 13 0.70 -2.42 -10.20
N PRO A 14 1.03 -3.59 -10.77
CA PRO A 14 1.15 -4.83 -10.00
C PRO A 14 2.08 -4.71 -8.79
N SER A 15 3.20 -3.99 -8.91
CA SER A 15 4.12 -3.75 -7.79
C SER A 15 3.51 -2.91 -6.67
N ARG A 16 2.63 -1.96 -7.00
CA ARG A 16 1.92 -1.13 -6.01
C ARG A 16 0.82 -1.94 -5.32
N ILE A 17 0.08 -2.76 -6.07
CA ILE A 17 -0.92 -3.67 -5.51
C ILE A 17 -0.24 -4.69 -4.58
N PHE A 18 0.89 -5.26 -5.01
CA PHE A 18 1.71 -6.14 -4.18
C PHE A 18 2.14 -5.46 -2.89
N LEU A 19 2.65 -4.23 -2.95
CA LEU A 19 3.03 -3.49 -1.76
C LEU A 19 1.81 -3.21 -0.87
N MET A 20 0.65 -2.86 -1.42
CA MET A 20 -0.57 -2.67 -0.62
C MET A 20 -0.93 -3.95 0.16
N ARG A 21 -0.79 -5.13 -0.44
CA ARG A 21 -0.99 -6.41 0.26
C ARG A 21 0.02 -6.61 1.38
N ARG A 22 1.31 -6.36 1.11
CA ARG A 22 2.38 -6.52 2.09
C ARG A 22 2.23 -5.54 3.27
N LEU A 23 1.83 -4.30 3.01
CA LEU A 23 1.51 -3.30 4.04
C LEU A 23 0.23 -3.63 4.83
N ASN A 24 -0.57 -4.58 4.36
CA ASN A 24 -1.80 -5.06 5.00
C ASN A 24 -1.67 -6.53 5.46
N GLU A 25 -0.44 -7.02 5.66
CA GLU A 25 -0.20 -8.38 6.09
C GLU A 25 -0.53 -8.52 7.59
N GLY A 26 -1.38 -9.48 7.94
CA GLY A 26 -1.90 -9.70 9.29
C GLY A 26 -3.39 -9.34 9.45
N PRO A 27 -3.98 -9.62 10.63
CA PRO A 27 -5.34 -9.18 10.96
C PRO A 27 -5.48 -7.65 10.85
N GLU A 28 -6.62 -7.15 10.36
CA GLU A 28 -6.81 -5.69 10.14
C GLU A 28 -6.60 -4.85 11.42
N GLU A 29 -6.89 -5.43 12.58
CA GLU A 29 -6.74 -4.81 13.90
C GLU A 29 -5.28 -4.69 14.36
N ASP A 30 -4.41 -5.61 13.89
CA ASP A 30 -2.99 -5.71 14.28
C ASP A 30 -2.04 -5.26 13.16
N CYS A 31 -2.58 -4.86 12.01
CA CYS A 31 -1.75 -4.53 10.86
C CYS A 31 -1.09 -3.16 11.00
N VAL A 32 0.19 -3.16 11.36
CA VAL A 32 0.99 -1.95 11.61
C VAL A 32 1.76 -1.43 10.39
N GLY A 33 1.77 -2.19 9.29
CA GLY A 33 2.53 -1.87 8.08
C GLY A 33 3.97 -2.40 8.12
N LEU A 34 4.90 -1.70 7.45
CA LEU A 34 6.30 -2.09 7.35
C LEU A 34 7.22 -0.95 7.79
N GLU A 35 8.33 -1.31 8.44
CA GLU A 35 9.40 -0.34 8.70
C GLU A 35 10.12 0.00 7.39
N MET A 36 10.45 1.27 7.19
CA MET A 36 11.15 1.77 6.00
C MET A 36 12.45 1.01 5.69
N ASN A 37 13.17 0.54 6.73
CA ASN A 37 14.42 -0.21 6.59
C ASN A 37 14.23 -1.66 6.11
N GLU A 38 13.01 -2.21 6.22
CA GLU A 38 12.66 -3.56 5.77
C GLU A 38 12.18 -3.59 4.30
N MET A 39 12.13 -2.42 3.67
CA MET A 39 11.62 -2.22 2.33
C MET A 39 12.76 -2.07 1.34
N THR A 40 12.59 -2.68 0.17
CA THR A 40 13.52 -2.48 -0.95
C THR A 40 13.34 -1.08 -1.56
N GLY A 41 14.34 -0.57 -2.28
CA GLY A 41 14.22 0.74 -2.96
C GLY A 41 13.03 0.84 -3.94
N ARG A 42 12.64 -0.28 -4.57
CA ARG A 42 11.44 -0.33 -5.43
C ARG A 42 10.14 -0.23 -4.63
N GLU A 43 10.11 -0.82 -3.44
CA GLU A 43 8.96 -0.72 -2.54
C GLU A 43 8.85 0.68 -1.96
N LEU A 44 9.96 1.33 -1.59
CA LEU A 44 9.97 2.72 -1.17
C LEU A 44 9.40 3.64 -2.26
N GLN A 45 9.81 3.46 -3.52
CA GLN A 45 9.24 4.21 -4.64
C GLN A 45 7.73 3.98 -4.81
N ALA A 46 7.25 2.75 -4.60
CA ALA A 46 5.82 2.45 -4.63
C ALA A 46 5.10 3.06 -3.41
N ALA A 47 5.71 3.07 -2.23
CA ALA A 47 5.17 3.63 -1.00
C ALA A 47 5.02 5.15 -1.10
N ASP A 48 6.00 5.83 -1.69
CA ASP A 48 5.92 7.28 -1.96
C ASP A 48 4.77 7.62 -2.90
N TYR A 49 4.58 6.82 -3.96
CA TYR A 49 3.43 6.98 -4.85
C TYR A 49 2.10 6.79 -4.10
N LEU A 50 1.98 5.71 -3.31
CA LEU A 50 0.77 5.42 -2.55
C LEU A 50 0.49 6.51 -1.50
N THR A 51 1.53 7.09 -0.91
CA THR A 51 1.44 8.21 0.02
C THR A 51 0.95 9.48 -0.68
N GLY A 52 1.52 9.81 -1.84
CA GLY A 52 1.03 10.91 -2.69
C GLY A 52 -0.42 10.73 -3.13
N ALA A 53 -0.85 9.49 -3.34
CA ALA A 53 -2.24 9.13 -3.65
C ALA A 53 -3.16 9.03 -2.42
N LYS A 54 -2.65 9.29 -1.20
CA LYS A 54 -3.37 9.18 0.09
C LYS A 54 -3.91 7.77 0.40
N LEU A 55 -3.30 6.74 -0.18
CA LEU A 55 -3.60 5.33 0.07
C LEU A 55 -2.69 4.74 1.15
N ALA A 56 -1.49 5.28 1.31
CA ALA A 56 -0.58 4.98 2.41
C ALA A 56 -0.23 6.26 3.18
N GLU A 57 0.36 6.11 4.35
CA GLU A 57 0.94 7.18 5.11
C GLU A 57 2.26 6.74 5.76
N VAL A 58 3.12 7.72 6.03
CA VAL A 58 4.35 7.53 6.81
C VAL A 58 4.08 7.97 8.24
N VAL A 59 4.37 7.09 9.20
CA VAL A 59 4.25 7.38 10.63
C VAL A 59 5.59 7.15 11.33
N ARG A 60 5.81 7.87 12.44
CA ARG A 60 6.96 7.59 13.31
C ARG A 60 6.65 6.38 14.17
N GLY A 61 7.56 5.42 14.16
CA GLY A 61 7.53 4.23 15.01
C GLY A 61 8.46 4.35 16.21
N TRP A 62 8.76 3.20 16.81
CA TRP A 62 9.68 3.08 17.93
C TRP A 62 11.13 3.40 17.52
N GLN A 63 11.94 3.91 18.46
CA GLN A 63 13.36 4.25 18.22
C GLN A 63 13.62 5.15 17.00
N MET A 64 12.76 6.14 16.76
CA MET A 64 12.90 7.08 15.62
C MET A 64 12.83 6.40 14.23
N SER A 65 12.29 5.18 14.15
CA SER A 65 12.01 4.52 12.88
C SER A 65 10.83 5.18 12.15
N PHE A 66 10.80 5.06 10.83
CA PHE A 66 9.67 5.46 10.00
C PHE A 66 8.99 4.23 9.43
N TRP A 67 7.66 4.22 9.46
CA TRP A 67 6.84 3.10 9.02
C TRP A 67 5.88 3.57 7.95
N TYR A 68 5.70 2.75 6.91
CA TYR A 68 4.61 2.91 5.95
C TYR A 68 3.46 2.02 6.37
N ARG A 69 2.23 2.53 6.31
CA ARG A 69 1.01 1.73 6.50
C ARG A 69 -0.11 2.21 5.61
N LEU A 70 -1.11 1.35 5.36
CA LEU A 70 -2.29 1.77 4.62
C LEU A 70 -3.18 2.71 5.44
N THR A 71 -3.72 3.72 4.78
CA THR A 71 -4.82 4.52 5.33
C THR A 71 -6.12 3.71 5.27
N PRO A 72 -7.20 4.13 5.95
CA PRO A 72 -8.52 3.51 5.77
C PRO A 72 -8.96 3.46 4.30
N ARG A 73 -8.66 4.51 3.53
CA ARG A 73 -8.90 4.57 2.08
C ARG A 73 -8.05 3.54 1.32
N GLY A 74 -6.78 3.39 1.71
CA GLY A 74 -5.89 2.35 1.16
C GLY A 74 -6.44 0.95 1.38
N ARG A 75 -6.89 0.64 2.59
CA ARG A 75 -7.51 -0.66 2.91
C ARG A 75 -8.79 -0.91 2.13
N GLN A 76 -9.65 0.10 2.00
CA GLN A 76 -10.85 0.00 1.18
C GLN A 76 -10.50 -0.28 -0.29
N MET A 77 -9.53 0.43 -0.85
CA MET A 77 -9.05 0.18 -2.21
C MET A 77 -8.51 -1.24 -2.37
N LEU A 78 -7.71 -1.72 -1.41
CA LEU A 78 -7.21 -3.09 -1.43
C LEU A 78 -8.33 -4.12 -1.45
N ARG A 79 -9.38 -3.95 -0.62
CA ARG A 79 -10.55 -4.83 -0.62
C ARG A 79 -11.27 -4.84 -1.96
N MET A 80 -11.40 -3.69 -2.62
CA MET A 80 -11.98 -3.61 -3.96
C MET A 80 -11.14 -4.38 -4.98
N LEU A 81 -9.81 -4.22 -4.95
CA LEU A 81 -8.90 -4.96 -5.84
C LEU A 81 -8.99 -6.47 -5.62
N SER A 82 -9.01 -6.92 -4.36
CA SER A 82 -9.19 -8.33 -4.03
C SER A 82 -10.52 -8.90 -4.52
N ALA A 83 -11.62 -8.14 -4.40
CA ALA A 83 -12.93 -8.54 -4.93
C ALA A 83 -12.95 -8.66 -6.46
N LEU A 84 -12.06 -7.93 -7.15
CA LEU A 84 -11.84 -8.00 -8.60
C LEU A 84 -10.83 -9.09 -9.01
N GLY A 85 -10.28 -9.86 -8.05
CA GLY A 85 -9.31 -10.92 -8.32
C GLY A 85 -7.90 -10.41 -8.65
N LEU A 86 -7.55 -9.21 -8.18
CA LEU A 86 -6.29 -8.51 -8.48
C LEU A 86 -5.37 -8.39 -7.29
#